data_AF-A0A5D4KEL1-F1
#
_entry.id   AF-A0A5D4KEL1-F1
#
_cell.length_a   1.000
_cell.length_b   1.000
_cell.length_c   1.000
_cell.angle_alpha   90.00
_cell.angle_beta   90.00
_cell.angle_gamma   90.00
#
_symmetry.space_group_name_H-M   'P 1'
#
loop_
_entity.id
_entity.type
_entity.pdbx_description
1 polymer ?
#
loop_
_entity_poly.entity_id
_entity_poly.type
_entity_poly.pdbx_seq_one_letter_code
_entity_poly.pdbx_strand_id
1 'polypeptide(L)'
;MNDVIGKIERYKDIYLQLRTNLRWKVSDNRALMMASSLYVTSERDFDINHFQKLSDFIKNEAGIFSTLKSQLRFTIAAMLDTRFSNPNQPAVPHNWNVINYSPN
;
A
#
# COMPACT_ATOMS: atom_id res chain seq x y z
N MET A 1 5.10 14.14 -22.52
CA MET A 1 6.47 13.63 -22.33
C MET A 1 6.98 13.88 -20.91
N ASN A 2 6.74 15.06 -20.32
CA ASN A 2 7.15 15.40 -18.95
C ASN A 2 6.49 14.53 -17.85
N ASP A 3 5.20 14.17 -17.98
CA ASP A 3 4.50 13.31 -17.01
C ASP A 3 5.09 11.89 -16.92
N VAL A 4 5.48 11.31 -18.07
CA VAL A 4 6.06 9.96 -18.13
C VAL A 4 7.42 9.91 -17.42
N ILE A 5 8.27 10.91 -17.64
CA ILE A 5 9.58 11.00 -16.97
C ILE A 5 9.39 11.13 -15.45
N GLY A 6 8.44 11.97 -15.01
CA GLY A 6 8.12 12.11 -13.58
C GLY A 6 7.68 10.79 -12.94
N LYS A 7 6.84 10.01 -13.62
CA LYS A 7 6.42 8.67 -13.15
C LYS A 7 7.58 7.68 -13.08
N ILE A 8 8.51 7.73 -14.03
CA ILE A 8 9.71 6.87 -14.03
C ILE A 8 10.63 7.23 -12.86
N GLU A 9 10.87 8.51 -12.61
CA GLU A 9 11.74 8.92 -11.49
C GLU A 9 11.10 8.59 -10.14
N ARG A 10 9.79 8.84 -9.99
CA ARG A 10 9.03 8.42 -8.80
C ARG A 10 9.10 6.91 -8.58
N TYR A 11 8.95 6.13 -9.66
CA TYR A 11 9.08 4.66 -9.59
C TYR A 11 10.45 4.24 -9.07
N LYS A 12 11.53 4.81 -9.65
CA LYS A 12 12.91 4.48 -9.25
C LYS A 12 13.17 4.84 -7.79
N ASP A 13 12.72 6.01 -7.36
CA ASP A 13 12.89 6.48 -5.98
C ASP A 13 12.21 5.54 -4.98
N ILE A 14 10.93 5.25 -5.19
CA ILE A 14 10.18 4.32 -4.32
C ILE A 14 10.82 2.93 -4.31
N TYR A 15 11.20 2.41 -5.47
CA TYR A 15 11.88 1.12 -5.56
C TYR A 15 13.21 1.10 -4.81
N LEU A 16 14.02 2.17 -4.92
CA LEU A 16 15.28 2.29 -4.20
C LEU A 16 15.07 2.35 -2.68
N GLN A 17 14.09 3.12 -2.22
CA GLN A 17 13.71 3.17 -0.80
C GLN A 17 13.30 1.78 -0.29
N LEU A 18 12.43 1.08 -1.02
CA LEU A 18 11.99 -0.27 -0.69
C LEU A 18 13.16 -1.26 -0.67
N ARG A 19 13.98 -1.29 -1.72
CA ARG A 19 15.11 -2.23 -1.84
C ARG A 19 16.14 -2.02 -0.73
N THR A 20 16.39 -0.77 -0.36
CA THR A 20 17.36 -0.41 0.67
C THR A 20 16.86 -0.83 2.06
N ASN A 21 15.61 -0.51 2.38
CA ASN A 21 15.03 -0.75 3.71
C ASN A 21 14.55 -2.19 3.92
N LEU A 22 14.27 -2.94 2.84
CA LEU A 22 13.73 -4.31 2.90
C LEU A 22 14.71 -5.37 2.38
N ARG A 23 15.98 -4.99 2.13
CA ARG A 23 17.02 -5.87 1.56
C ARG A 23 17.09 -7.25 2.21
N TRP A 24 16.91 -7.31 3.53
CA TRP A 24 16.99 -8.54 4.31
C TRP A 24 15.64 -9.24 4.51
N LYS A 25 14.53 -8.57 4.16
CA LYS A 25 13.15 -9.06 4.35
C LYS A 25 12.51 -9.60 3.06
N VAL A 26 13.10 -9.32 1.89
CA VAL A 26 12.56 -9.68 0.55
C VAL A 26 13.64 -10.33 -0.29
N SER A 27 13.36 -11.52 -0.82
CA SER A 27 14.27 -12.25 -1.72
C SER A 27 13.92 -12.12 -3.21
N ASP A 28 12.68 -11.78 -3.57
CA ASP A 28 12.26 -11.52 -4.95
C ASP A 28 11.84 -10.06 -5.12
N ASN A 29 12.68 -9.33 -5.87
CA ASN A 29 12.49 -7.91 -6.11
C ASN A 29 11.21 -7.59 -6.89
N ARG A 30 10.57 -8.58 -7.55
CA ARG A 30 9.31 -8.38 -8.27
C ARG A 30 8.19 -7.86 -7.37
N ALA A 31 8.18 -8.27 -6.10
CA ALA A 31 7.20 -7.75 -5.12
C ALA A 31 7.40 -6.25 -4.86
N LEU A 32 8.65 -5.80 -4.78
CA LEU A 32 8.99 -4.38 -4.58
C LEU A 32 8.71 -3.56 -5.84
N MET A 33 8.98 -4.12 -7.01
CA MET A 33 8.62 -3.51 -8.29
C MET A 33 7.11 -3.31 -8.41
N MET A 34 6.32 -4.34 -8.07
CA MET A 34 4.86 -4.26 -8.09
C MET A 34 4.34 -3.22 -7.10
N ALA A 35 4.87 -3.18 -5.88
CA ALA A 35 4.53 -2.16 -4.90
C ALA A 35 4.82 -0.74 -5.43
N SER A 36 5.99 -0.53 -6.02
CA SER A 36 6.39 0.75 -6.61
C SER A 36 5.43 1.19 -7.72
N SER A 37 5.03 0.26 -8.60
CA SER A 37 4.03 0.53 -9.65
C SER A 37 2.70 1.01 -9.08
N LEU A 38 2.21 0.37 -8.02
CA LEU A 38 0.94 0.74 -7.39
C LEU A 38 0.96 2.19 -6.89
N TYR A 39 2.03 2.61 -6.20
CA TYR A 39 2.17 3.98 -5.73
C TYR A 39 2.26 4.99 -6.87
N VAL A 40 3.04 4.71 -7.92
CA VAL A 40 3.21 5.60 -9.08
C VAL A 40 1.89 5.82 -9.82
N THR A 41 1.04 4.79 -9.88
CA THR A 41 -0.30 4.87 -10.48
C THR A 41 -1.36 5.47 -9.55
N SER A 42 -1.01 5.76 -8.30
CA SER A 42 -1.90 6.35 -7.30
C SER A 42 -1.53 7.81 -7.03
N GLU A 43 -2.48 8.55 -6.45
CA GLU A 43 -2.26 9.91 -5.93
C GLU A 43 -1.63 9.92 -4.52
N ARG A 44 -1.33 8.74 -3.95
CA ARG A 44 -0.82 8.57 -2.59
C ARG A 44 0.70 8.70 -2.55
N ASP A 45 1.23 9.61 -1.73
CA ASP A 45 2.66 9.69 -1.48
C ASP A 45 3.19 8.44 -0.76
N PHE A 46 4.43 8.07 -1.09
CA PHE A 46 5.06 6.90 -0.48
C PHE A 46 5.74 7.28 0.83
N ASP A 47 5.37 6.60 1.91
CA ASP A 47 6.04 6.65 3.22
C ASP A 47 6.56 5.26 3.58
N ILE A 48 7.88 5.12 3.61
CA ILE A 48 8.54 3.84 3.92
C ILE A 48 8.20 3.32 5.32
N ASN A 49 8.04 4.20 6.32
CA ASN A 49 7.76 3.81 7.69
C ASN A 49 6.33 3.31 7.81
N HIS A 50 5.38 4.01 7.18
CA HIS A 50 3.98 3.58 7.14
C HIS A 50 3.84 2.24 6.41
N PHE A 51 4.48 2.12 5.25
CA PHE A 51 4.48 0.89 4.47
C PHE A 51 5.04 -0.31 5.25
N GLN A 52 6.17 -0.12 5.95
CA GLN A 52 6.77 -1.16 6.77
C GLN A 52 5.84 -1.60 7.90
N LYS A 53 5.26 -0.64 8.64
CA LYS A 53 4.29 -0.93 9.70
C LYS A 53 3.10 -1.74 9.18
N LEU A 54 2.54 -1.36 8.04
CA LEU A 54 1.42 -2.08 7.42
C LEU A 54 1.84 -3.49 6.97
N SER A 55 3.01 -3.64 6.36
CA SER A 55 3.51 -4.95 5.92
C SER A 55 3.79 -5.90 7.09
N ASP A 56 4.29 -5.37 8.21
CA ASP A 56 4.54 -6.14 9.43
C ASP A 56 3.22 -6.45 10.16
N PHE A 57 2.23 -5.54 10.14
CA PHE A 57 0.88 -5.82 10.62
C PHE A 57 0.23 -6.99 9.86
N ILE A 58 0.23 -6.95 8.52
CA ILE A 58 -0.31 -8.04 7.69
C ILE A 58 0.37 -9.36 8.02
N LYS A 59 1.70 -9.36 8.20
CA LYS A 59 2.46 -10.56 8.57
C LYS A 59 1.98 -11.15 9.91
N ASN A 60 1.67 -10.30 10.88
CA ASN A 60 1.24 -10.71 12.22
C ASN A 60 -0.21 -11.24 12.20
N GLU A 61 -1.12 -10.54 11.51
CA GLU A 61 -2.53 -10.95 11.38
C GLU A 61 -2.72 -12.20 10.51
N ALA A 62 -1.81 -12.46 9.57
CA ALA A 62 -1.86 -13.63 8.69
C ALA A 62 -1.77 -14.98 9.42
N GLY A 63 -1.53 -15.01 10.74
CA GLY A 63 -1.66 -16.22 11.55
C GLY A 63 -0.79 -17.37 11.03
N ILE A 64 -1.36 -18.46 10.55
CA ILE A 64 -0.61 -19.60 9.97
C ILE A 64 -0.53 -19.58 8.43
N PHE A 65 -1.13 -18.59 7.76
CA PHE A 65 -1.11 -18.48 6.30
C PHE A 65 0.27 -18.02 5.81
N SER A 66 1.15 -18.99 5.58
CA SER A 66 2.56 -18.79 5.19
C SER A 66 2.73 -17.92 3.94
N THR A 67 1.79 -17.97 3.00
CA THR A 67 1.80 -17.14 1.78
C THR A 67 1.74 -15.65 2.07
N LEU A 68 0.88 -15.25 3.03
CA LEU A 68 0.75 -13.87 3.49
C LEU A 68 1.91 -13.44 4.42
N LYS A 69 2.70 -14.38 4.94
CA LYS A 69 3.96 -14.07 5.65
C LYS A 69 5.16 -13.91 4.72
N SER A 70 5.03 -14.35 3.47
CA SER A 70 6.08 -14.30 2.46
C SER A 70 6.06 -12.92 1.77
N GLN A 71 6.43 -12.87 0.49
CA GLN A 71 6.62 -11.64 -0.27
C GLN A 71 5.32 -10.97 -0.69
N LEU A 72 4.24 -11.76 -0.80
CA LEU A 72 2.92 -11.28 -1.19
C LEU A 72 2.42 -10.13 -0.28
N ARG A 73 2.82 -10.13 1.00
CA ARG A 73 2.46 -9.09 1.96
C ARG A 73 2.84 -7.68 1.52
N PHE A 74 3.93 -7.54 0.77
CA PHE A 74 4.41 -6.23 0.32
C PHE A 74 3.54 -5.66 -0.80
N THR A 75 3.12 -6.52 -1.74
CA THR A 75 2.16 -6.14 -2.77
C THR A 75 0.80 -5.82 -2.17
N ILE A 76 0.33 -6.62 -1.20
CA ILE A 76 -0.94 -6.37 -0.50
C ILE A 76 -0.88 -5.09 0.32
N ALA A 77 0.22 -4.83 1.05
CA ALA A 77 0.41 -3.58 1.79
C ALA A 77 0.30 -2.36 0.86
N ALA A 78 1.00 -2.37 -0.28
CA ALA A 78 0.91 -1.29 -1.26
C ALA A 78 -0.51 -1.13 -1.79
N MET A 79 -1.19 -2.23 -2.12
CA MET A 79 -2.57 -2.19 -2.60
C MET A 79 -3.53 -1.60 -1.56
N LEU A 80 -3.38 -1.93 -0.28
CA LEU A 80 -4.21 -1.38 0.79
C LEU A 80 -3.94 0.10 1.04
N ASP A 81 -2.66 0.51 1.17
CA ASP A 81 -2.30 1.91 1.43
C ASP A 81 -2.67 2.84 0.27
N THR A 82 -2.53 2.38 -0.98
CA THR A 82 -2.87 3.19 -2.16
C THR A 82 -4.36 3.27 -2.46
N ARG A 83 -5.17 2.31 -2.00
CA ARG A 83 -6.62 2.28 -2.27
C ARG A 83 -7.47 2.83 -1.13
N PHE A 84 -6.96 2.82 0.10
CA PHE A 84 -7.70 3.28 1.27
C PHE A 84 -6.96 4.46 1.89
N SER A 85 -7.42 5.68 1.59
CA SER A 85 -6.84 6.93 2.08
C SER A 85 -6.90 7.09 3.62
N ASN A 86 -7.72 6.27 4.28
CA ASN A 86 -7.90 6.23 5.72
C ASN A 86 -8.11 4.78 6.20
N PRO A 87 -7.16 4.15 6.91
CA PRO A 87 -7.39 2.84 7.52
C PRO A 87 -8.49 2.86 8.61
N ASN A 88 -8.94 4.06 9.03
CA ASN A 88 -10.00 4.26 10.04
C ASN A 88 -11.34 4.76 9.45
N GLN A 89 -11.46 4.95 8.14
CA GLN A 89 -12.74 5.38 7.56
C GLN A 89 -13.56 4.11 7.28
N PRO A 90 -14.68 3.87 7.99
CA PRO A 90 -15.53 2.74 7.68
C PRO A 90 -15.99 2.86 6.23
N ALA A 91 -15.96 1.75 5.49
CA ALA A 91 -16.57 1.64 4.19
C ALA A 91 -18.09 1.77 4.38
N VAL A 92 -18.59 2.99 4.55
CA VAL A 92 -20.02 3.28 4.61
C VAL A 92 -20.51 3.35 3.17
N PRO A 93 -21.39 2.44 2.73
CA PRO A 93 -21.98 2.56 1.41
C PRO A 93 -22.74 3.88 1.30
N HIS A 94 -22.67 4.52 0.13
CA HIS A 94 -23.19 5.87 -0.14
C HIS A 94 -24.67 6.08 0.24
N ASN A 95 -25.44 5.00 0.45
CA ASN A 95 -26.86 5.02 0.80
C ASN A 95 -27.18 5.03 2.32
N TRP A 96 -26.20 5.00 3.22
CA TRP A 96 -26.46 5.00 4.68
C TRP A 96 -26.63 6.40 5.30
N ASN A 97 -26.40 7.48 4.53
CA ASN A 97 -26.59 8.85 5.00
C ASN A 97 -28.04 9.34 4.93
N VAL A 98 -28.98 8.54 4.41
CA VAL A 98 -30.36 9.00 4.14
C VAL A 98 -31.34 8.63 5.27
N ILE A 99 -30.94 7.80 6.24
CA ILE A 99 -31.87 7.24 7.25
C ILE A 99 -31.88 8.05 8.56
N ASN A 100 -30.89 8.91 8.82
CA ASN A 100 -30.71 9.56 10.12
C ASN A 100 -30.72 11.09 10.08
N TYR A 101 -31.68 11.69 9.38
CA TYR A 101 -32.09 13.09 9.62
C TYR A 101 -33.61 13.20 9.57
N SER A 102 -34.26 12.98 10.71
CA SER A 102 -35.52 13.67 11.02
C SER A 102 -35.18 14.76 12.02
N PRO A 103 -35.21 16.04 11.63
CA PRO A 103 -35.10 17.12 12.59
C PRO A 103 -36.39 17.12 13.42
N ASN A 104 -36.24 16.99 14.75
CA ASN A 104 -37.27 17.43 15.69
C ASN A 104 -37.45 18.94 15.58
#